data_AF-A0A915Z3F3-F1
#
_entry.id   AF-A0A915Z3F3-F1
#
_cell.length_a   1.000
_cell.length_b   1.000
_cell.length_c   1.000
_cell.angle_alpha   90.00
_cell.angle_beta   90.00
_cell.angle_gamma   90.00
#
_symmetry.space_group_name_H-M   'P 1'
#
loop_
_entity.id
_entity.type
_entity.pdbx_description
1 polymer ?
#
loop_
_entity_poly.entity_id
_entity_poly.type
_entity_poly.pdbx_seq_one_letter_code
_entity_poly.pdbx_strand_id
1 'polypeptide(L)'
;MMEGVEDYDEIIIDDDAYLLEFWNKMVDDKNIISIEELIGDPSPDSYKIPHGIYELEFPFSYYIMKKINYSRRVYEEELSLLFNDADNVDKKTGKLYSYKIEEYNKKFIKNIGEIPIIKNSPIVNYPEKYFKDFINIILSNEASSSSEVEEKDSKSDEELLKLIFKRRLSASDNDILNPVRLHLCWWENSSSILAELTLAKISPHVIKQFDTETDENKLLEIEFEKYLVEQVIRDLLNRIIYLKEEEKMWR
;
A
#
# COMPACT_ATOMS: atom_id res chain seq x y z
N MET A 1 -32.26 -11.11 -48.16
CA MET A 1 -31.05 -10.31 -47.94
C MET A 1 -30.75 -10.44 -46.46
N MET A 2 -29.76 -11.28 -46.11
CA MET A 2 -29.22 -11.35 -44.75
C MET A 2 -28.09 -10.33 -44.69
N GLU A 3 -28.24 -9.31 -43.86
CA GLU A 3 -27.15 -8.42 -43.48
C GLU A 3 -26.20 -9.19 -42.57
N GLY A 4 -24.93 -9.19 -42.93
CA GLY A 4 -23.86 -9.81 -42.16
C GLY A 4 -23.67 -9.04 -40.85
N VAL A 5 -23.69 -9.79 -39.75
CA VAL A 5 -23.17 -9.33 -38.47
C VAL A 5 -21.66 -9.42 -38.61
N GLU A 6 -20.98 -8.28 -38.70
CA GLU A 6 -19.53 -8.22 -38.52
C GLU A 6 -19.26 -8.44 -37.03
N ASP A 7 -18.81 -9.65 -36.70
CA ASP A 7 -18.20 -9.95 -35.42
C ASP A 7 -16.91 -9.12 -35.32
N TYR A 8 -16.93 -8.09 -34.47
CA TYR A 8 -15.71 -7.40 -34.07
C TYR A 8 -14.94 -8.36 -33.14
N ASP A 9 -13.93 -9.02 -33.68
CA ASP A 9 -12.94 -9.73 -32.89
C ASP A 9 -12.33 -8.75 -31.87
N GLU A 10 -12.62 -8.96 -30.58
CA GLU A 10 -11.90 -8.34 -29.49
C GLU A 10 -10.41 -8.70 -29.64
N ILE A 11 -9.59 -7.72 -30.02
CA ILE A 11 -8.14 -7.88 -30.03
C ILE A 11 -7.71 -8.02 -28.57
N ILE A 12 -7.55 -9.26 -28.11
CA ILE A 12 -6.90 -9.55 -26.83
C ILE A 12 -5.43 -9.18 -27.02
N ILE A 13 -5.08 -7.95 -26.65
CA ILE A 13 -3.69 -7.51 -26.55
C ILE A 13 -3.11 -8.26 -25.35
N ASP A 14 -1.99 -8.95 -25.56
CA ASP A 14 -1.22 -9.59 -24.49
C ASP A 14 -0.79 -8.54 -23.46
N ASP A 15 -1.18 -8.73 -22.20
CA ASP A 15 -0.92 -7.79 -21.10
C ASP A 15 0.58 -7.46 -20.97
N ASP A 16 1.43 -8.47 -21.17
CA ASP A 16 2.88 -8.31 -21.10
C ASP A 16 3.41 -7.47 -22.28
N ALA A 17 2.82 -7.61 -23.47
CA ALA A 17 3.18 -6.82 -24.64
C ALA A 17 2.79 -5.34 -24.46
N TYR A 18 1.62 -5.06 -23.86
CA TYR A 18 1.18 -3.70 -23.57
C TYR A 18 2.04 -3.02 -22.51
N LEU A 19 2.39 -3.73 -21.42
CA LEU A 19 3.31 -3.22 -20.40
C LEU A 19 4.71 -2.98 -20.96
N LEU A 20 5.19 -3.85 -21.87
CA LEU A 20 6.47 -3.69 -22.55
C LEU A 20 6.48 -2.47 -23.49
N GLU A 21 5.39 -2.22 -24.21
CA GLU A 21 5.24 -1.02 -25.04
C GLU A 21 5.32 0.26 -24.19
N PHE A 22 4.63 0.27 -23.05
CA PHE A 22 4.74 1.37 -22.09
C PHE A 22 6.18 1.54 -21.59
N TRP A 23 6.85 0.44 -21.21
CA TRP A 23 8.26 0.45 -20.81
C TRP A 23 9.13 1.17 -21.84
N ASN A 24 9.05 0.77 -23.11
CA ASN A 24 9.88 1.33 -24.17
C ASN A 24 9.60 2.83 -24.38
N LYS A 25 8.32 3.23 -24.44
CA LYS A 25 7.94 4.66 -24.59
C LYS A 25 8.52 5.53 -23.48
N MET A 26 8.52 5.01 -22.25
CA MET A 26 8.95 5.75 -21.07
C MET A 26 10.47 5.85 -20.93
N VAL A 27 11.21 4.81 -21.35
CA VAL A 27 12.69 4.87 -21.44
C VAL A 27 13.12 5.92 -22.47
N ASP A 28 12.42 5.99 -23.60
CA ASP A 28 12.77 6.88 -24.71
C ASP A 28 12.34 8.34 -24.46
N ASP A 29 11.33 8.58 -23.61
CA ASP A 29 10.84 9.92 -23.29
C ASP A 29 11.61 10.58 -22.13
N LYS A 30 12.63 11.36 -22.50
CA LYS A 30 13.46 12.16 -21.59
C LYS A 30 12.69 13.22 -20.80
N ASN A 31 11.48 13.59 -21.21
CA ASN A 31 10.65 14.55 -20.48
C ASN A 31 9.83 13.89 -19.37
N ILE A 32 9.65 12.56 -19.44
CA ILE A 32 8.86 11.80 -18.48
C ILE A 32 9.77 11.11 -17.47
N ILE A 33 10.85 10.48 -17.91
CA ILE A 33 11.88 9.91 -17.04
C ILE A 33 13.21 10.60 -17.31
N SER A 34 13.55 11.53 -16.43
CA SER A 34 14.91 12.08 -16.42
C SER A 34 15.84 11.08 -15.74
N ILE A 35 16.65 10.40 -16.54
CA ILE A 35 17.73 9.52 -16.05
C ILE A 35 18.71 10.31 -15.16
N GLU A 36 18.87 11.61 -15.42
CA GLU A 36 19.68 12.53 -14.61
C GLU A 36 19.09 12.77 -13.22
N GLU A 37 17.76 12.70 -13.05
CA GLU A 37 17.11 12.72 -11.73
C GLU A 37 17.22 11.38 -10.98
N LEU A 38 17.39 10.27 -11.72
CA LEU A 38 17.50 8.92 -11.16
C LEU A 38 18.92 8.58 -10.71
N ILE A 39 19.91 9.11 -11.41
CA ILE A 39 21.34 8.90 -11.16
C ILE A 39 21.86 10.11 -10.39
N GLY A 40 21.96 10.00 -9.06
CA GLY A 40 22.81 10.92 -8.29
C GLY A 40 24.27 10.82 -8.79
N ASP A 41 25.14 11.75 -8.36
CA ASP A 41 26.55 11.72 -8.77
C ASP A 41 27.14 10.31 -8.59
N PRO A 42 27.67 9.69 -9.67
CA PRO A 42 28.10 8.30 -9.63
C PRO A 42 29.25 8.14 -8.63
N SER A 43 28.97 7.49 -7.50
CA SER A 43 29.95 7.10 -6.49
C SER A 43 29.83 5.61 -6.18
N PRO A 44 30.95 4.88 -5.97
CA PRO A 44 30.95 3.44 -5.68
C PRO A 44 30.01 3.04 -4.54
N ASP A 45 29.75 3.95 -3.59
CA ASP A 45 28.90 3.71 -2.40
C ASP A 45 27.51 4.36 -2.48
N SER A 46 27.19 5.05 -3.58
CA SER A 46 25.95 5.84 -3.73
C SER A 46 24.76 5.08 -4.31
N TYR A 47 24.99 3.92 -4.93
CA TYR A 47 23.92 3.06 -5.45
C TYR A 47 23.46 2.06 -4.38
N LYS A 48 22.90 2.57 -3.27
CA LYS A 48 22.18 1.75 -2.31
C LYS A 48 20.72 1.65 -2.74
N ILE A 49 20.44 0.79 -3.71
CA ILE A 49 19.07 0.43 -4.06
C ILE A 49 18.72 -0.82 -3.23
N PRO A 50 17.74 -0.75 -2.31
CA PRO A 50 17.27 -1.90 -1.55
C PRO A 50 16.94 -3.10 -2.44
N HIS A 51 17.30 -4.32 -2.01
CA HIS A 51 17.19 -5.54 -2.84
C HIS A 51 15.77 -5.83 -3.37
N GLY A 52 14.69 -5.42 -2.69
CA GLY A 52 13.33 -5.64 -3.19
C GLY A 52 12.83 -4.63 -4.23
N ILE A 53 13.64 -3.64 -4.64
CA ILE A 53 13.32 -2.72 -5.74
C ILE A 53 13.68 -3.36 -7.11
N TYR A 54 14.47 -4.43 -7.14
CA TYR A 54 14.87 -5.09 -8.39
C TYR A 54 13.81 -6.06 -8.95
N GLU A 55 12.81 -6.43 -8.15
CA GLU A 55 11.79 -7.45 -8.49
C GLU A 55 10.39 -6.84 -8.70
N LEU A 56 10.33 -5.55 -9.04
CA LEU A 56 9.07 -4.84 -9.27
C LEU A 56 8.39 -5.32 -10.56
N GLU A 57 7.10 -5.62 -10.46
CA GLU A 57 6.29 -6.14 -11.57
C GLU A 57 5.68 -5.03 -12.44
N PHE A 58 5.38 -3.88 -11.84
CA PHE A 58 4.79 -2.75 -12.53
C PHE A 58 5.88 -1.81 -13.09
N PRO A 59 5.81 -1.43 -14.38
CA PRO A 59 6.79 -0.57 -15.01
C PRO A 59 7.00 0.75 -14.26
N PHE A 60 8.25 1.04 -13.86
CA PHE A 60 8.62 2.27 -13.17
C PHE A 60 7.80 2.56 -11.89
N SER A 61 7.28 1.53 -11.22
CA SER A 61 6.44 1.68 -10.02
C SER A 61 7.10 2.53 -8.95
N TYR A 62 8.39 2.32 -8.68
CA TYR A 62 9.16 3.15 -7.74
C TYR A 62 9.21 4.64 -8.13
N TYR A 63 9.32 4.95 -9.42
CA TYR A 63 9.35 6.33 -9.89
C TYR A 63 7.96 6.98 -9.82
N ILE A 64 6.91 6.26 -10.19
CA ILE A 64 5.52 6.72 -10.01
C ILE A 64 5.23 6.97 -8.53
N MET A 65 5.64 6.04 -7.66
CA MET A 65 5.51 6.17 -6.21
C MET A 65 6.19 7.45 -5.71
N LYS A 66 7.43 7.75 -6.17
CA LYS A 66 8.11 9.01 -5.86
C LYS A 66 7.35 10.24 -6.36
N LYS A 67 6.83 10.22 -7.58
CA LYS A 67 6.08 11.35 -8.15
C LYS A 67 4.79 11.64 -7.38
N ILE A 68 4.07 10.60 -6.95
CA ILE A 68 2.91 10.77 -6.05
C ILE A 68 3.38 11.32 -4.70
N ASN A 69 4.46 10.77 -4.12
CA ASN A 69 5.01 11.23 -2.84
C ASN A 69 5.49 12.68 -2.82
N TYR A 70 5.95 13.24 -3.94
CA TYR A 70 6.28 14.68 -4.01
C TYR A 70 5.07 15.58 -3.76
N SER A 71 3.85 15.08 -3.99
CA SER A 71 2.62 15.82 -3.76
C SER A 71 2.13 15.75 -2.31
N ARG A 72 2.76 14.93 -1.46
CA ARG A 72 2.38 14.76 -0.04
C ARG A 72 2.35 16.07 0.72
N ARG A 73 3.37 16.92 0.53
CA ARG A 73 3.46 18.20 1.23
C ARG A 73 2.29 19.11 0.90
N VAL A 74 1.95 19.22 -0.38
CA VAL A 74 0.80 20.02 -0.85
C VAL A 74 -0.49 19.48 -0.27
N TYR A 75 -0.65 18.15 -0.25
CA TYR A 75 -1.80 17.49 0.37
C TYR A 75 -1.95 17.87 1.86
N GLU A 76 -0.88 17.77 2.64
CA GLU A 76 -0.90 18.08 4.08
C GLU A 76 -1.15 19.59 4.35
N GLU A 77 -0.57 20.47 3.53
CA GLU A 77 -0.77 21.91 3.63
C GLU A 77 -2.22 22.31 3.33
N GLU A 78 -2.81 21.78 2.26
CA GLU A 78 -4.22 22.03 1.91
C GLU A 78 -5.19 21.42 2.92
N LEU A 79 -4.93 20.21 3.42
CA LEU A 79 -5.72 19.59 4.49
C LEU A 79 -5.71 20.44 5.77
N SER A 80 -4.56 21.03 6.09
CA SER A 80 -4.42 21.95 7.24
C SER A 80 -5.26 23.23 7.05
N LEU A 81 -5.35 23.75 5.83
CA LEU A 81 -6.24 24.88 5.52
C LEU A 81 -7.71 24.50 5.71
N LEU A 82 -8.11 23.29 5.30
CA LEU A 82 -9.46 22.78 5.57
C LEU A 82 -9.75 22.69 7.07
N PHE A 83 -8.79 22.23 7.85
CA PHE A 83 -8.90 22.09 9.31
C PHE A 83 -9.05 23.45 10.03
N ASN A 84 -8.41 24.50 9.52
CA ASN A 84 -8.46 25.84 10.12
C ASN A 84 -9.81 26.54 9.94
N ASP A 85 -10.67 26.03 9.06
CA ASP A 85 -12.03 26.50 8.90
C ASP A 85 -12.97 25.78 9.89
N ALA A 86 -13.48 26.55 10.85
CA ALA A 86 -14.30 26.06 11.95
C ALA A 86 -15.61 25.40 11.49
N ASP A 87 -16.08 25.69 10.27
CA ASP A 87 -17.28 25.07 9.71
C ASP A 87 -17.03 23.63 9.23
N ASN A 88 -15.76 23.25 9.02
CA ASN A 88 -15.37 21.92 8.56
C ASN A 88 -15.06 20.96 9.72
N VAL A 89 -14.98 21.45 10.96
CA VAL A 89 -14.57 20.68 12.14
C VAL A 89 -15.77 20.35 13.03
N ASP A 90 -15.90 19.08 13.40
CA ASP A 90 -16.87 18.65 14.39
C ASP A 90 -16.51 19.20 15.78
N LYS A 91 -17.39 20.06 16.30
CA LYS A 91 -17.22 20.72 17.60
C LYS A 91 -17.13 19.75 18.78
N LYS A 92 -17.63 18.51 18.65
CA LYS A 92 -17.57 17.50 19.72
C LYS A 92 -16.25 16.75 19.73
N THR A 93 -15.74 16.38 18.56
CA THR A 93 -14.56 15.53 18.42
C THR A 93 -13.28 16.31 18.12
N GLY A 94 -13.40 17.57 17.68
CA GLY A 94 -12.29 18.40 17.24
C GLY A 94 -11.65 17.92 15.93
N LYS A 95 -12.29 17.00 15.21
CA LYS A 95 -11.80 16.41 13.95
C LYS A 95 -12.53 17.02 12.76
N LEU A 96 -11.84 17.08 11.63
CA LEU A 96 -12.47 17.36 10.33
C LEU A 96 -13.60 16.36 10.07
N TYR A 97 -14.70 16.84 9.52
CA TYR A 97 -15.77 15.95 9.09
C TYR A 97 -15.26 14.99 8.00
N SER A 98 -15.57 13.70 8.13
CA SER A 98 -15.14 12.66 7.20
C SER A 98 -15.54 12.95 5.75
N TYR A 99 -16.75 13.50 5.53
CA TYR A 99 -17.21 13.87 4.19
C TYR A 99 -16.37 15.00 3.57
N LYS A 100 -15.83 15.94 4.37
CA LYS A 100 -14.95 17.02 3.89
C LYS A 100 -13.59 16.48 3.46
N ILE A 101 -13.03 15.55 4.25
CA ILE A 101 -11.80 14.85 3.89
C ILE A 101 -12.01 14.09 2.58
N GLU A 102 -13.13 13.38 2.43
CA GLU A 102 -13.40 12.59 1.23
C GLU A 102 -13.67 13.47 -0.02
N GLU A 103 -14.35 14.61 0.11
CA GLU A 103 -14.49 15.60 -0.96
C GLU A 103 -13.12 16.10 -1.43
N TYR A 104 -12.23 16.40 -0.48
CA TYR A 104 -10.86 16.82 -0.77
C TYR A 104 -10.06 15.71 -1.45
N ASN A 105 -10.10 14.49 -0.92
CA ASN A 105 -9.41 13.33 -1.47
C ASN A 105 -9.83 13.07 -2.92
N LYS A 106 -11.12 13.12 -3.25
CA LYS A 106 -11.60 12.95 -4.63
C LYS A 106 -11.00 13.99 -5.59
N LYS A 107 -10.93 15.27 -5.17
CA LYS A 107 -10.31 16.33 -5.96
C LYS A 107 -8.81 16.12 -6.12
N PHE A 108 -8.12 15.75 -5.03
CA PHE A 108 -6.69 15.48 -5.03
C PHE A 108 -6.34 14.31 -5.95
N ILE A 109 -7.04 13.18 -5.85
CA ILE A 109 -6.86 12.00 -6.71
C ILE A 109 -7.00 12.38 -8.18
N LYS A 110 -8.03 13.17 -8.53
CA LYS A 110 -8.21 13.66 -9.91
C LYS A 110 -7.02 14.50 -10.38
N ASN A 111 -6.54 15.42 -9.56
CA ASN A 111 -5.40 16.28 -9.91
C ASN A 111 -4.11 15.48 -10.12
N ILE A 112 -3.83 14.51 -9.24
CA ILE A 112 -2.68 13.61 -9.38
C ILE A 112 -2.78 12.76 -10.64
N GLY A 113 -3.99 12.30 -10.99
CA GLY A 113 -4.26 11.57 -12.23
C GLY A 113 -3.95 12.35 -13.51
N GLU A 114 -3.87 13.68 -13.47
CA GLU A 114 -3.51 14.51 -14.63
C GLU A 114 -1.99 14.70 -14.81
N ILE A 115 -1.16 14.27 -13.85
CA ILE A 115 0.29 14.34 -13.99
C ILE A 115 0.69 13.45 -15.19
N PRO A 116 1.48 13.94 -16.17
CA PRO A 116 1.71 13.23 -17.44
C PRO A 116 2.15 11.77 -17.28
N ILE A 117 3.06 11.49 -16.33
CA ILE A 117 3.50 10.12 -16.08
C ILE A 117 2.38 9.23 -15.54
N ILE A 118 1.53 9.74 -14.65
CA ILE A 118 0.44 8.96 -14.05
C ILE A 118 -0.67 8.78 -15.08
N LYS A 119 -1.04 9.85 -15.76
CA LYS A 119 -2.08 9.87 -16.80
C LYS A 119 -1.79 8.89 -17.93
N ASN A 120 -0.55 8.84 -18.39
CA ASN A 120 -0.13 7.99 -19.49
C ASN A 120 0.33 6.61 -19.03
N SER A 121 0.35 6.34 -17.72
CA SER A 121 0.70 5.03 -17.19
C SER A 121 -0.45 4.04 -17.29
N PRO A 122 -0.14 2.74 -17.42
CA PRO A 122 -1.13 1.68 -17.41
C PRO A 122 -1.62 1.36 -15.99
N ILE A 123 -1.42 2.27 -15.02
CA ILE A 123 -1.67 2.02 -13.59
C ILE A 123 -3.14 1.78 -13.27
N VAL A 124 -4.04 2.31 -14.11
CA VAL A 124 -5.49 2.06 -14.01
C VAL A 124 -5.85 0.66 -14.53
N ASN A 125 -5.06 0.11 -15.46
CA ASN A 125 -5.30 -1.19 -16.08
C ASN A 125 -4.69 -2.33 -15.25
N TYR A 126 -3.60 -2.07 -14.52
CA TYR A 126 -2.92 -3.06 -13.66
C TYR A 126 -2.68 -2.55 -12.24
N PRO A 127 -3.75 -2.12 -11.53
CA PRO A 127 -3.59 -1.54 -10.21
C PRO A 127 -3.13 -2.58 -9.17
N GLU A 128 -3.37 -3.88 -9.40
CA GLU A 128 -2.87 -4.97 -8.55
C GLU A 128 -1.35 -5.10 -8.59
N LYS A 129 -0.74 -4.95 -9.79
CA LYS A 129 0.71 -4.99 -9.96
C LYS A 129 1.37 -3.82 -9.23
N TYR A 130 0.79 -2.61 -9.36
CA TYR A 130 1.26 -1.44 -8.61
C TYR A 130 1.12 -1.62 -7.09
N PHE A 131 -0.02 -2.17 -6.63
CA PHE A 131 -0.24 -2.39 -5.20
C PHE A 131 0.76 -3.39 -4.62
N LYS A 132 1.06 -4.47 -5.34
CA LYS A 132 2.09 -5.44 -4.95
C LYS A 132 3.47 -4.77 -4.83
N ASP A 133 3.86 -4.01 -5.85
CA ASP A 133 5.12 -3.26 -5.85
C ASP A 133 5.19 -2.26 -4.69
N PHE A 134 4.10 -1.56 -4.40
CA PHE A 134 4.01 -0.61 -3.30
C PHE A 134 4.29 -1.29 -1.95
N ILE A 135 3.71 -2.48 -1.71
CA ILE A 135 3.96 -3.30 -0.51
C ILE A 135 5.43 -3.71 -0.45
N ASN A 136 5.98 -4.23 -1.56
CA ASN A 136 7.37 -4.70 -1.63
C ASN A 136 8.36 -3.57 -1.34
N ILE A 137 8.09 -2.37 -1.84
CA ILE A 137 8.92 -1.19 -1.57
C ILE A 137 8.87 -0.81 -0.08
N ILE A 138 7.69 -0.82 0.55
CA ILE A 138 7.57 -0.55 1.99
C ILE A 138 8.38 -1.57 2.80
N LEU A 139 8.16 -2.87 2.56
CA LEU A 139 8.87 -3.94 3.26
C LEU A 139 10.39 -3.87 3.08
N SER A 140 10.85 -3.51 1.87
CA SER A 140 12.27 -3.36 1.58
C SER A 140 12.93 -2.21 2.34
N ASN A 141 12.21 -1.09 2.51
CA ASN A 141 12.70 0.05 3.29
C ASN A 141 12.80 -0.29 4.78
N GLU A 142 11.85 -1.06 5.30
CA GLU A 142 11.87 -1.53 6.70
C GLU A 142 12.99 -2.56 6.93
N ALA A 143 13.12 -3.57 6.07
CA ALA A 143 14.18 -4.57 6.17
C ALA A 143 15.59 -3.97 6.07
N SER A 144 15.75 -2.88 5.31
CA SER A 144 17.03 -2.15 5.22
C SER A 144 17.40 -1.41 6.51
N SER A 145 16.46 -1.23 7.45
CA SER A 145 16.70 -0.63 8.77
C SER A 145 17.01 -1.65 9.86
N SER A 146 16.62 -2.91 9.66
CA SER A 146 16.94 -4.04 10.54
C SER A 146 18.04 -4.90 9.93
N SER A 147 19.28 -4.70 10.37
CA SER A 147 20.40 -5.58 10.02
C SER A 147 20.20 -6.97 10.64
N GLU A 148 19.41 -7.82 9.97
CA GLU A 148 19.29 -9.28 10.13
C GLU A 148 17.92 -9.69 9.59
N VAL A 149 17.81 -10.20 8.35
CA VAL A 149 16.64 -11.00 7.96
C VAL A 149 17.05 -12.14 7.03
N GLU A 150 16.80 -13.35 7.52
CA GLU A 150 16.79 -14.61 6.79
C GLU A 150 15.67 -14.59 5.73
N GLU A 151 15.95 -15.01 4.50
CA GLU A 151 15.06 -14.95 3.32
C GLU A 151 13.69 -15.66 3.45
N LYS A 152 13.37 -16.29 4.59
CA LYS A 152 12.19 -17.17 4.73
C LYS A 152 10.88 -16.48 5.11
N ASP A 153 10.89 -15.25 5.63
CA ASP A 153 9.68 -14.60 6.17
C ASP A 153 9.04 -13.53 5.25
N SER A 154 9.67 -13.17 4.13
CA SER A 154 9.23 -12.05 3.26
C SER A 154 7.83 -12.23 2.67
N LYS A 155 7.47 -13.46 2.28
CA LYS A 155 6.16 -13.75 1.68
C LYS A 155 5.01 -13.66 2.67
N SER A 156 5.23 -14.02 3.94
CA SER A 156 4.22 -13.88 4.99
C SER A 156 3.98 -12.40 5.32
N ASP A 157 5.03 -11.58 5.25
CA ASP A 157 4.94 -10.14 5.50
C ASP A 157 4.19 -9.40 4.40
N GLU A 158 4.39 -9.80 3.13
CA GLU A 158 3.63 -9.28 1.99
C GLU A 158 2.13 -9.53 2.15
N GLU A 159 1.75 -10.78 2.47
CA GLU A 159 0.35 -11.16 2.69
C GLU A 159 -0.28 -10.41 3.87
N LEU A 160 0.48 -10.24 4.96
CA LEU A 160 0.07 -9.47 6.13
C LEU A 160 -0.19 -8.00 5.82
N LEU A 161 0.76 -7.36 5.16
CA LEU A 161 0.65 -5.94 4.84
C LEU A 161 -0.49 -5.70 3.83
N LYS A 162 -0.69 -6.63 2.89
CA LYS A 162 -1.82 -6.62 1.96
C LYS A 162 -3.16 -6.68 2.70
N LEU A 163 -3.30 -7.54 3.71
CA LEU A 163 -4.50 -7.64 4.53
C LEU A 163 -4.76 -6.33 5.29
N ILE A 164 -3.73 -5.75 5.91
CA ILE A 164 -3.83 -4.49 6.64
C ILE A 164 -4.35 -3.36 5.74
N PHE A 165 -3.74 -3.18 4.56
CA PHE A 165 -4.16 -2.16 3.60
C PHE A 165 -5.60 -2.37 3.12
N LYS A 166 -5.96 -3.60 2.76
CA LYS A 166 -7.33 -3.94 2.36
C LYS A 166 -8.31 -3.52 3.45
N ARG A 167 -8.08 -3.88 4.72
CA ARG A 167 -9.00 -3.53 5.83
C ARG A 167 -9.14 -2.02 6.02
N ARG A 168 -8.03 -1.28 5.98
CA ARG A 168 -8.03 0.18 6.15
C ARG A 168 -8.75 0.91 5.01
N LEU A 169 -8.74 0.33 3.80
CA LEU A 169 -9.36 0.92 2.61
C LEU A 169 -10.79 0.41 2.34
N SER A 170 -11.12 -0.81 2.77
CA SER A 170 -12.44 -1.44 2.66
C SER A 170 -13.55 -0.67 3.39
N ALA A 171 -13.21 0.22 4.31
CA ALA A 171 -14.16 1.10 4.97
C ALA A 171 -14.72 2.22 4.07
N SER A 172 -14.15 2.41 2.87
CA SER A 172 -14.68 3.35 1.86
C SER A 172 -15.13 2.56 0.64
N ASP A 173 -16.34 2.83 0.12
CA ASP A 173 -16.90 2.25 -1.12
C ASP A 173 -16.08 2.52 -2.40
N ASN A 174 -14.85 3.03 -2.27
CA ASN A 174 -13.99 3.38 -3.37
C ASN A 174 -12.92 2.31 -3.60
N ASP A 175 -12.56 2.17 -4.88
CA ASP A 175 -11.51 1.31 -5.41
C ASP A 175 -10.26 1.24 -4.51
N ILE A 176 -10.15 0.14 -3.75
CA ILE A 176 -9.04 -0.20 -2.84
C ILE A 176 -7.69 -0.18 -3.58
N LEU A 177 -7.72 -0.45 -4.88
CA LEU A 177 -6.53 -0.54 -5.71
C LEU A 177 -6.16 0.82 -6.31
N ASN A 178 -6.90 1.90 -6.01
CA ASN A 178 -6.52 3.23 -6.46
C ASN A 178 -5.14 3.61 -5.92
N PRO A 179 -4.14 3.87 -6.79
CA PRO A 179 -2.77 4.16 -6.38
C PRO A 179 -2.67 5.35 -5.44
N VAL A 180 -3.42 6.41 -5.70
CA VAL A 180 -3.34 7.62 -4.88
C VAL A 180 -3.97 7.37 -3.50
N ARG A 181 -5.06 6.61 -3.40
CA ARG A 181 -5.64 6.23 -2.10
C ARG A 181 -4.70 5.39 -1.25
N LEU A 182 -3.95 4.47 -1.87
CA LEU A 182 -2.92 3.69 -1.16
C LEU A 182 -1.90 4.62 -0.50
N HIS A 183 -1.44 5.64 -1.23
CA HIS A 183 -0.53 6.65 -0.70
C HIS A 183 -1.15 7.49 0.41
N LEU A 184 -2.39 7.97 0.24
CA LEU A 184 -3.08 8.75 1.28
C LEU A 184 -3.21 7.95 2.58
N CYS A 185 -3.62 6.69 2.48
CA CYS A 185 -3.72 5.77 3.61
C CYS A 185 -2.35 5.59 4.29
N TRP A 186 -1.29 5.38 3.50
CA TRP A 186 0.06 5.26 4.03
C TRP A 186 0.57 6.54 4.71
N TRP A 187 0.38 7.71 4.11
CA TRP A 187 0.87 8.98 4.68
C TRP A 187 0.25 9.29 6.04
N GLU A 188 -1.03 8.98 6.19
CA GLU A 188 -1.77 9.19 7.43
C GLU A 188 -1.47 8.11 8.49
N ASN A 189 -1.29 6.84 8.07
CA ASN A 189 -1.33 5.69 8.98
C ASN A 189 -0.03 4.87 9.03
N SER A 190 1.08 5.30 8.41
CA SER A 190 2.29 4.47 8.28
C SER A 190 2.76 3.87 9.60
N SER A 191 2.81 4.66 10.67
CA SER A 191 3.23 4.16 12.00
C SER A 191 2.28 3.11 12.57
N SER A 192 0.98 3.30 12.42
CA SER A 192 -0.03 2.33 12.88
C SER A 192 -0.01 1.06 12.04
N ILE A 193 0.12 1.18 10.72
CA ILE A 193 0.25 0.04 9.78
C ILE A 193 1.47 -0.81 10.13
N LEU A 194 2.62 -0.19 10.40
CA LEU A 194 3.84 -0.91 10.78
C LEU A 194 3.73 -1.56 12.16
N ALA A 195 3.05 -0.91 13.11
CA ALA A 195 2.75 -1.49 14.41
C ALA A 195 1.83 -2.72 14.28
N GLU A 196 0.77 -2.64 13.48
CA GLU A 196 -0.11 -3.77 13.15
C GLU A 196 0.65 -4.92 12.52
N LEU A 197 1.54 -4.62 11.56
CA LEU A 197 2.38 -5.62 10.92
C LEU A 197 3.26 -6.33 11.96
N THR A 198 3.89 -5.58 12.87
CA THR A 198 4.72 -6.16 13.94
C THR A 198 3.91 -7.02 14.90
N LEU A 199 2.72 -6.57 15.32
CA LEU A 199 1.82 -7.35 16.16
C LEU A 199 1.38 -8.64 15.47
N ALA A 200 1.05 -8.57 14.18
CA ALA A 200 0.64 -9.73 13.41
C ALA A 200 1.78 -10.75 13.23
N LYS A 201 3.04 -10.30 13.13
CA LYS A 201 4.22 -11.19 13.14
C LYS A 201 4.41 -11.92 14.47
N ILE A 202 4.08 -11.29 15.59
CA ILE A 202 4.17 -11.93 16.92
C ILE A 202 3.14 -13.07 17.05
N SER A 203 1.98 -12.91 16.42
CA SER A 203 0.88 -13.87 16.46
C SER A 203 0.41 -14.28 15.05
N PRO A 204 1.20 -15.04 14.26
CA PRO A 204 0.88 -15.33 12.85
C PRO A 204 -0.43 -16.10 12.63
N HIS A 205 -0.92 -16.79 13.67
CA HIS A 205 -2.16 -17.55 13.61
C HIS A 205 -3.42 -16.67 13.46
N VAL A 206 -3.31 -15.39 13.84
CA VAL A 206 -4.34 -14.36 13.66
C VAL A 206 -4.82 -14.30 12.20
N ILE A 207 -3.92 -14.48 11.24
CA ILE A 207 -4.21 -14.43 9.80
C ILE A 207 -5.17 -15.54 9.39
N LYS A 208 -4.95 -16.77 9.86
CA LYS A 208 -5.74 -17.95 9.46
C LYS A 208 -7.19 -17.87 9.90
N GLN A 209 -7.46 -17.15 10.99
CA GLN A 209 -8.84 -16.90 11.45
C GLN A 209 -9.55 -15.89 10.55
N PHE A 210 -8.82 -14.95 9.96
CA PHE A 210 -9.39 -13.95 9.04
C PHE A 210 -9.60 -14.47 7.62
N ASP A 211 -8.80 -15.43 7.16
CA ASP A 211 -9.02 -16.09 5.86
C ASP A 211 -10.21 -17.06 5.87
N THR A 212 -10.66 -17.52 7.05
CA THR A 212 -11.70 -18.56 7.19
C THR A 212 -13.07 -18.00 7.57
N GLU A 213 -13.15 -16.77 8.08
CA GLU A 213 -14.40 -16.11 8.43
C GLU A 213 -14.88 -15.19 7.29
N THR A 214 -15.63 -15.78 6.35
CA THR A 214 -16.30 -15.11 5.22
C THR A 214 -17.51 -14.28 5.67
N ASP A 215 -17.35 -13.49 6.73
CA ASP A 215 -18.41 -12.63 7.27
C ASP A 215 -17.89 -11.19 7.26
N GLU A 216 -17.92 -10.58 6.06
CA GLU A 216 -17.52 -9.19 5.79
C GLU A 216 -18.11 -8.18 6.81
N ASN A 217 -19.26 -8.52 7.40
CA ASN A 217 -19.97 -7.69 8.38
C ASN A 217 -19.44 -7.78 9.82
N LYS A 218 -18.89 -8.92 10.26
CA LYS A 218 -18.29 -9.04 11.62
C LYS A 218 -16.92 -8.36 11.72
N LEU A 219 -16.23 -8.25 10.59
CA LEU A 219 -14.88 -7.68 10.48
C LEU A 219 -14.84 -6.16 10.67
N LEU A 220 -15.99 -5.49 10.55
CA LEU A 220 -16.18 -4.06 10.76
C LEU A 220 -16.61 -3.70 12.18
N GLU A 221 -17.22 -4.64 12.93
CA GLU A 221 -17.73 -4.39 14.29
C GLU A 221 -16.63 -4.43 15.37
N ILE A 222 -15.54 -5.17 15.14
CA ILE A 222 -14.37 -5.20 16.04
C ILE A 222 -13.21 -4.47 15.35
N GLU A 223 -12.71 -3.40 15.98
CA GLU A 223 -11.48 -2.73 15.54
C GLU A 223 -10.34 -3.77 15.47
N PHE A 224 -9.86 -4.05 14.26
CA PHE A 224 -8.78 -5.02 13.99
C PHE A 224 -7.57 -4.80 14.90
N GLU A 225 -7.23 -3.54 15.16
CA GLU A 225 -6.19 -3.12 16.09
C GLU A 225 -6.41 -3.71 17.50
N LYS A 226 -7.63 -3.62 18.04
CA LYS A 226 -7.97 -4.19 19.36
C LYS A 226 -7.85 -5.70 19.36
N TYR A 227 -8.34 -6.35 18.31
CA TYR A 227 -8.25 -7.80 18.17
C TYR A 227 -6.79 -8.28 18.13
N LEU A 228 -5.95 -7.62 17.34
CA LEU A 228 -4.52 -7.93 17.25
C LEU A 228 -3.86 -7.86 18.63
N VAL A 229 -4.11 -6.78 19.38
CA VAL A 229 -3.56 -6.59 20.72
C VAL A 229 -4.01 -7.70 21.66
N GLU A 230 -5.30 -8.07 21.65
CA GLU A 230 -5.83 -9.14 22.50
C GLU A 230 -5.19 -10.50 22.19
N GLN A 231 -5.03 -10.85 20.91
CA GLN A 231 -4.41 -12.12 20.52
C GLN A 231 -2.93 -12.18 20.90
N VAL A 232 -2.19 -11.08 20.69
CA VAL A 232 -0.78 -11.00 21.10
C VAL A 232 -0.64 -11.15 22.61
N ILE A 233 -1.48 -10.49 23.40
CA ILE A 233 -1.48 -10.63 24.87
C ILE A 233 -1.75 -12.09 25.25
N ARG A 234 -2.73 -12.74 24.64
CA ARG A 234 -3.09 -14.13 24.91
C ARG A 234 -1.93 -15.08 24.58
N ASP A 235 -1.28 -14.91 23.44
CA ASP A 235 -0.13 -15.73 23.04
C ASP A 235 1.05 -15.58 24.00
N LEU A 236 1.37 -14.34 24.38
CA LEU A 236 2.45 -14.04 25.32
C LEU A 236 2.15 -14.66 26.71
N LEU A 237 0.92 -14.55 27.20
CA LEU A 237 0.51 -15.16 28.47
C LEU A 237 0.60 -16.70 28.42
N ASN A 238 0.13 -17.32 27.34
CA ASN A 238 0.24 -18.77 27.16
C ASN A 238 1.70 -19.23 27.15
N ARG A 239 2.59 -18.47 26.49
CA ARG A 239 4.03 -18.74 26.47
C ARG A 239 4.65 -18.65 27.87
N ILE A 240 4.27 -17.65 28.67
CA ILE A 240 4.72 -17.51 30.06
C ILE A 240 4.25 -18.69 30.92
N ILE A 241 2.98 -19.11 30.77
CA ILE A 241 2.43 -20.26 31.50
C ILE A 241 3.21 -21.53 31.15
N TYR A 242 3.42 -21.79 29.86
CA TYR A 242 4.17 -22.95 29.38
C TYR A 242 5.60 -23.01 29.94
N LEU A 243 6.33 -21.89 29.89
CA LEU A 243 7.70 -21.82 30.43
C LEU A 243 7.75 -22.10 31.94
N LYS A 244 6.75 -21.64 32.68
CA LYS A 244 6.64 -21.88 34.13
C LYS A 244 6.30 -23.33 34.46
N GLU A 245 5.59 -24.02 33.59
CA GLU A 245 5.27 -25.44 33.74
C GLU A 245 6.45 -26.34 33.41
N GLU A 246 7.23 -26.03 32.37
CA GLU A 246 8.49 -26.73 32.07
C GLU A 246 9.50 -26.60 33.22
N GLU A 247 9.67 -25.42 33.81
CA GLU A 247 10.60 -25.21 34.93
C GLU A 247 10.24 -26.05 36.17
N LYS A 248 8.95 -26.38 36.36
CA LYS A 248 8.48 -27.26 37.43
C LYS A 248 8.70 -28.75 37.13
N MET A 249 8.78 -29.15 35.87
CA MET A 249 8.99 -30.55 35.46
C MET A 249 10.46 -30.97 35.60
N TRP A 250 11.39 -30.01 35.63
CA TRP A 250 12.83 -30.23 35.75
C TRP A 250 13.40 -29.97 37.17
N ARG A 251 12.55 -29.67 38.16
CA ARG A 251 12.91 -29.57 39.59
C ARG A 251 12.34 -30.74 40.38
#